data_AF-C3NES8-F1
#
_entry.id   AF-C3NES8-F1
#
_cell.length_a   1.000
_cell.length_b   1.000
_cell.length_c   1.000
_cell.angle_alpha   90.00
_cell.angle_beta   90.00
_cell.angle_gamma   90.00
#
_symmetry.space_group_name_H-M   'P 1'
#
loop_
_entity.id
_entity.type
_entity.pdbx_description
1 polymer ?
#
loop_
_entity_poly.entity_id
_entity_poly.type
_entity_poly.pdbx_seq_one_letter_code
_entity_poly.pdbx_strand_id
1 'polypeptide(L)'
;MLGEVIKLIKRSDLIVEVLDAREPSLTRSKKIEDISIKNGKKILLILNKGDLVPLWVLKAWKDYFKEEENIESVYMSATSHLGTKLLRDTMKSILKGDKGIVVFVGYPKSGKSSIINALKGKHSAQTSVHPLEYGYTKSLQLFKIDKKIYAWDTPGVIPPDGDELEKIIRGSNVDLLEDPVKPALILINRIIEFSKESLIHVYKVDFSNPYELLEKIAIKRGWFYKSTKEPNIDMAAKAIIRDYHEGKIAYYTLPPSLYRDD
;
A
#
# COMPACT_ATOMS: atom_id res chain seq x y z
N MET A 1 2.43 17.14 -6.28
CA MET A 1 2.05 15.72 -6.14
C MET A 1 0.57 15.43 -6.35
N LEU A 2 -0.36 15.69 -5.40
CA LEU A 2 -1.80 15.35 -5.60
C LEU A 2 -2.40 16.06 -6.83
N GLY A 3 -2.09 17.34 -7.03
CA GLY A 3 -2.57 18.09 -8.21
C GLY A 3 -2.06 17.54 -9.55
N GLU A 4 -0.87 16.93 -9.59
CA GLU A 4 -0.33 16.30 -10.80
C GLU A 4 -1.03 14.98 -11.08
N VAL A 5 -1.29 14.18 -10.04
CA VAL A 5 -2.05 12.93 -10.18
C VAL A 5 -3.48 13.20 -10.66
N ILE A 6 -4.13 14.26 -10.16
CA ILE A 6 -5.46 14.67 -10.65
C ILE A 6 -5.41 15.03 -12.15
N LYS A 7 -4.36 15.70 -12.63
CA LYS A 7 -4.19 15.96 -14.08
C LYS A 7 -4.05 14.67 -14.88
N LEU A 8 -3.36 13.66 -14.35
CA LEU A 8 -3.23 12.35 -14.99
C LEU A 8 -4.55 11.57 -15.00
N ILE A 9 -5.31 11.59 -13.89
CA ILE A 9 -6.64 10.96 -13.79
C ILE A 9 -7.55 11.45 -14.92
N LYS A 10 -7.55 12.75 -15.21
CA LYS A 10 -8.34 13.32 -16.31
C LYS A 10 -7.97 12.78 -17.69
N ARG A 11 -6.70 12.43 -17.88
CA ARG A 11 -6.10 11.98 -19.15
C ARG A 11 -6.02 10.45 -19.29
N SER A 12 -6.54 9.69 -18.33
CA SER A 12 -6.56 8.23 -18.36
C SER A 12 -7.93 7.66 -18.67
N ASP A 13 -7.97 6.37 -19.02
CA ASP A 13 -9.18 5.60 -19.31
C ASP A 13 -9.59 4.72 -18.12
N LEU A 14 -8.62 4.32 -17.28
CA LEU A 14 -8.82 3.49 -16.10
C LEU A 14 -7.91 3.95 -14.95
N ILE A 15 -8.51 4.09 -13.77
CA ILE A 15 -7.78 4.30 -12.52
C ILE A 15 -7.62 2.96 -11.82
N VAL A 16 -6.39 2.67 -11.42
CA VAL A 16 -6.06 1.46 -10.68
C VAL A 16 -5.56 1.86 -9.31
N GLU A 17 -6.37 1.66 -8.29
CA GLU A 17 -6.02 2.02 -6.92
C GLU A 17 -5.38 0.83 -6.20
N VAL A 18 -4.14 1.04 -5.77
CA VAL A 18 -3.31 0.01 -5.13
C VAL A 18 -3.41 0.12 -3.62
N LEU A 19 -4.07 -0.87 -3.03
CA LEU A 19 -4.29 -1.06 -1.61
C LEU A 19 -3.29 -2.08 -1.05
N ASP A 20 -2.96 -1.95 0.24
CA ASP A 20 -2.24 -2.98 0.98
C ASP A 20 -3.27 -4.02 1.46
N ALA A 21 -3.15 -5.28 1.02
CA ALA A 21 -4.14 -6.32 1.25
C ALA A 21 -4.41 -6.60 2.74
N ARG A 22 -3.48 -6.23 3.62
CA ARG A 22 -3.62 -6.38 5.08
C ARG A 22 -4.64 -5.42 5.65
N GLU A 23 -4.73 -4.21 5.11
CA GLU A 23 -5.69 -3.17 5.54
C GLU A 23 -6.24 -2.39 4.34
N PRO A 24 -7.10 -3.03 3.51
CA PRO A 24 -7.63 -2.40 2.31
C PRO A 24 -8.40 -1.11 2.62
N SER A 25 -9.20 -1.07 3.70
CA SER A 25 -9.98 0.10 4.07
C SER A 25 -9.14 1.31 4.45
N LEU A 26 -8.05 1.14 5.21
CA LEU A 26 -7.21 2.25 5.67
C LEU A 26 -6.24 2.76 4.61
N THR A 27 -5.92 1.92 3.62
CA THR A 27 -5.00 2.28 2.53
C THR A 27 -5.70 2.78 1.27
N ARG A 28 -7.02 2.99 1.35
CA ARG A 28 -7.88 3.47 0.27
C ARG A 28 -8.20 4.95 0.41
N SER A 29 -8.49 5.61 -0.72
CA SER A 29 -8.92 6.99 -0.78
C SER A 29 -10.24 7.15 -1.52
N LYS A 30 -11.33 7.25 -0.76
CA LYS A 30 -12.65 7.60 -1.31
C LYS A 30 -12.61 8.93 -2.05
N LYS A 31 -11.78 9.88 -1.62
CA LYS A 31 -11.60 11.15 -2.34
C LYS A 31 -11.02 10.98 -3.75
N ILE A 32 -10.05 10.08 -3.94
CA ILE A 32 -9.50 9.81 -5.29
C ILE A 32 -10.55 9.10 -6.14
N GLU A 33 -11.31 8.18 -5.56
CA GLU A 33 -12.43 7.51 -6.23
C GLU A 33 -13.49 8.51 -6.69
N ASP A 34 -13.95 9.39 -5.81
CA ASP A 34 -14.94 10.43 -6.10
C ASP A 34 -14.49 11.35 -7.23
N ILE A 35 -13.22 11.78 -7.20
CA ILE A 35 -12.64 12.60 -8.27
C ILE A 35 -12.64 11.81 -9.58
N SER A 36 -12.28 10.53 -9.55
CA SER A 36 -12.21 9.68 -10.73
C SER A 36 -13.60 9.47 -11.35
N ILE A 37 -14.60 9.14 -10.53
CA ILE A 37 -16.00 8.96 -10.93
C ILE A 37 -16.56 10.25 -11.53
N LYS A 38 -16.33 11.41 -10.88
CA LYS A 38 -16.75 12.73 -11.40
C LYS A 38 -16.13 13.07 -12.76
N ASN A 39 -14.99 12.49 -13.10
CA ASN A 39 -14.35 12.64 -14.41
C ASN A 39 -14.69 11.48 -15.38
N GLY A 40 -15.72 10.69 -15.08
CA GLY A 40 -16.21 9.58 -15.92
C GLY A 40 -15.23 8.41 -16.01
N LYS A 41 -14.32 8.27 -15.03
CA LYS A 41 -13.28 7.24 -15.05
C LYS A 41 -13.76 5.99 -14.32
N LYS A 42 -13.43 4.83 -14.88
CA LYS A 42 -13.61 3.55 -14.20
C LYS A 42 -12.50 3.36 -13.17
N ILE A 43 -12.81 2.62 -12.11
CA ILE A 43 -11.88 2.30 -11.03
C ILE A 43 -11.76 0.79 -10.94
N LEU A 44 -10.53 0.31 -10.75
CA LEU A 44 -10.20 -1.07 -10.41
C LEU A 44 -9.35 -1.05 -9.13
N LEU A 45 -9.77 -1.78 -8.10
CA LEU A 45 -8.96 -1.93 -6.89
C LEU A 45 -7.98 -3.10 -7.04
N ILE A 46 -6.77 -2.92 -6.52
CA ILE A 46 -5.78 -3.99 -6.38
C ILE A 46 -5.41 -4.15 -4.91
N LEU A 47 -5.66 -5.35 -4.38
CA LEU A 47 -5.15 -5.80 -3.08
C LEU A 47 -3.75 -6.38 -3.29
N ASN A 48 -2.73 -5.55 -3.11
CA ASN A 48 -1.34 -5.95 -3.27
C ASN A 48 -0.73 -6.46 -1.96
N LYS A 49 0.38 -7.19 -2.03
CA LYS A 49 0.98 -7.94 -0.91
C LYS A 49 0.07 -9.07 -0.41
N GLY A 50 -0.68 -9.69 -1.32
CA GLY A 50 -1.58 -10.79 -0.98
C GLY A 50 -0.87 -12.02 -0.40
N ASP A 51 0.44 -12.14 -0.55
CA ASP A 51 1.26 -13.17 0.11
C ASP A 51 1.29 -13.03 1.65
N LEU A 52 0.97 -11.85 2.19
CA LEU A 52 0.93 -11.59 3.63
C LEU A 52 -0.43 -11.90 4.27
N VAL A 53 -1.41 -12.34 3.47
CA VAL A 53 -2.81 -12.48 3.89
C VAL A 53 -3.34 -13.85 3.46
N PRO A 54 -4.09 -14.58 4.32
CA PRO A 54 -4.69 -15.85 3.92
C PRO A 54 -5.60 -15.70 2.69
N LEU A 55 -5.59 -16.69 1.79
CA LEU A 55 -6.36 -16.65 0.55
C LEU A 55 -7.87 -16.43 0.77
N TRP A 56 -8.43 -16.99 1.84
CA TRP A 56 -9.86 -16.82 2.15
C TRP A 56 -10.19 -15.37 2.52
N VAL A 57 -9.29 -14.65 3.19
CA VAL A 57 -9.45 -13.22 3.53
C VAL A 57 -9.37 -12.37 2.26
N LEU A 58 -8.45 -12.67 1.35
CA LEU A 58 -8.37 -11.99 0.05
C LEU A 58 -9.64 -12.16 -0.78
N LYS A 59 -10.22 -13.36 -0.78
CA LYS A 59 -11.50 -13.64 -1.43
C LYS A 59 -12.64 -12.85 -0.77
N ALA A 60 -12.72 -12.88 0.56
CA ALA A 60 -13.73 -12.13 1.30
C ALA A 60 -13.68 -10.62 1.02
N TRP A 61 -12.49 -10.01 0.98
CA TRP A 61 -12.34 -8.61 0.58
C TRP A 61 -12.76 -8.35 -0.86
N LYS A 62 -12.39 -9.25 -1.79
CA LYS A 62 -12.79 -9.14 -3.19
C LYS A 62 -14.31 -9.17 -3.34
N ASP A 63 -14.96 -10.10 -2.66
CA ASP A 63 -16.41 -10.29 -2.69
C ASP A 63 -17.11 -9.08 -2.05
N TYR A 64 -16.61 -8.57 -0.91
CA TYR A 64 -17.09 -7.33 -0.29
C TYR A 64 -17.06 -6.14 -1.26
N PHE A 65 -15.94 -5.87 -1.93
CA PHE A 65 -15.87 -4.74 -2.88
C PHE A 65 -16.84 -4.90 -4.05
N LYS A 66 -17.05 -6.13 -4.52
CA LYS A 66 -17.95 -6.41 -5.63
C LYS A 66 -19.42 -6.28 -5.23
N GLU A 67 -19.80 -6.89 -4.11
CA GLU A 67 -21.20 -7.06 -3.71
C GLU A 67 -21.75 -5.85 -2.95
N GLU A 68 -20.97 -5.30 -2.01
CA GLU A 68 -21.41 -4.20 -1.16
C GLU A 68 -21.11 -2.83 -1.76
N GLU A 69 -20.03 -2.73 -2.56
CA GLU A 69 -19.59 -1.45 -3.11
C GLU A 69 -19.65 -1.35 -4.63
N ASN A 70 -19.97 -2.44 -5.34
CA ASN A 70 -20.05 -2.49 -6.80
C ASN A 70 -18.76 -1.99 -7.49
N ILE A 71 -17.60 -2.34 -6.93
CA ILE A 71 -16.28 -2.02 -7.48
C ILE A 71 -15.52 -3.31 -7.77
N GLU A 72 -15.05 -3.44 -9.02
CA GLU A 72 -14.22 -4.58 -9.40
C GLU A 72 -12.88 -4.52 -8.67
N SER A 73 -12.42 -5.67 -8.17
CA SER A 73 -11.15 -5.78 -7.47
C SER A 73 -10.42 -7.08 -7.82
N VAL A 74 -9.08 -7.02 -7.76
CA VAL A 74 -8.20 -8.18 -7.89
C VAL A 74 -7.19 -8.17 -6.76
N TYR A 75 -6.68 -9.34 -6.38
CA TYR A 75 -5.55 -9.45 -5.46
C TYR A 75 -4.32 -9.96 -6.18
N MET A 76 -3.14 -9.53 -5.72
CA MET A 76 -1.87 -9.93 -6.29
C MET A 76 -0.73 -9.89 -5.27
N SER A 77 0.36 -10.56 -5.61
CA SER A 77 1.66 -10.39 -4.95
C SER A 77 2.68 -10.06 -6.01
N ALA A 78 3.08 -8.78 -6.07
CA ALA A 78 4.08 -8.34 -7.04
C ALA A 78 5.46 -9.00 -6.80
N THR A 79 5.79 -9.29 -5.53
CA THR A 79 7.04 -9.96 -5.12
C THR A 79 7.04 -11.45 -5.47
N SER A 80 5.88 -12.11 -5.41
CA SER A 80 5.75 -13.54 -5.75
C SER A 80 5.28 -13.78 -7.19
N HIS A 81 5.17 -12.73 -8.01
CA HIS A 81 4.64 -12.78 -9.39
C HIS A 81 3.24 -13.43 -9.51
N LEU A 82 2.43 -13.37 -8.45
CA LEU A 82 1.06 -13.92 -8.43
C LEU A 82 0.06 -12.84 -8.83
N GLY A 83 -0.94 -13.20 -9.64
CA GLY A 83 -2.05 -12.31 -10.00
C GLY A 83 -1.77 -11.33 -11.14
N THR A 84 -0.56 -11.26 -11.70
CA THR A 84 -0.23 -10.35 -12.81
C THR A 84 -1.07 -10.60 -14.06
N LYS A 85 -1.32 -11.87 -14.41
CA LYS A 85 -2.20 -12.23 -15.53
C LYS A 85 -3.65 -11.82 -15.26
N LEU A 86 -4.16 -12.11 -14.07
CA LEU A 86 -5.52 -11.73 -13.66
C LEU A 86 -5.71 -10.21 -13.76
N LEU A 87 -4.80 -9.42 -13.21
CA LEU A 87 -4.83 -7.96 -13.33
C LEU A 87 -4.85 -7.50 -14.79
N ARG A 88 -3.98 -8.06 -15.63
CA ARG A 88 -3.91 -7.73 -17.06
C ARG A 88 -5.21 -8.04 -17.79
N ASP A 89 -5.79 -9.21 -17.54
CA ASP A 89 -7.01 -9.66 -18.19
C ASP A 89 -8.22 -8.85 -17.72
N THR A 90 -8.30 -8.52 -16.42
CA THR A 90 -9.32 -7.62 -15.87
C THR A 90 -9.22 -6.21 -16.47
N MET A 91 -8.02 -5.63 -16.55
CA MET A 91 -7.84 -4.32 -17.21
C MET A 91 -8.29 -4.35 -18.67
N LYS A 92 -7.94 -5.41 -19.42
CA LYS A 92 -8.38 -5.58 -20.81
C LYS A 92 -9.90 -5.68 -20.94
N SER A 93 -10.54 -6.41 -20.04
CA SER A 93 -12.01 -6.55 -20.00
C SER A 93 -12.68 -5.20 -19.75
N ILE A 94 -12.21 -4.44 -18.75
CA ILE A 94 -12.73 -3.11 -18.41
C ILE A 94 -12.57 -2.11 -19.56
N LEU A 95 -11.43 -2.18 -20.25
CA LEU A 95 -11.07 -1.38 -21.43
C LEU A 95 -11.64 -1.96 -22.74
N LYS A 96 -12.41 -3.06 -22.70
CA LYS A 96 -13.02 -3.72 -23.86
C LYS A 96 -12.02 -4.07 -24.99
N GLY A 97 -10.76 -4.33 -24.66
CA GLY A 97 -9.71 -4.64 -25.63
C GLY A 97 -9.18 -3.47 -26.46
N ASP A 98 -9.58 -2.23 -26.11
CA ASP A 98 -9.14 -1.00 -26.75
C ASP A 98 -7.75 -0.56 -26.31
N LYS A 99 -7.22 0.47 -26.99
CA LYS A 99 -6.05 1.20 -26.51
C LYS A 99 -6.46 1.96 -25.25
N GLY A 100 -5.71 1.81 -24.16
CA GLY A 100 -6.03 2.44 -22.89
C GLY A 100 -4.82 2.96 -22.15
N ILE A 101 -4.99 4.11 -21.49
CA ILE A 101 -4.05 4.72 -20.55
C ILE A 101 -4.56 4.44 -19.14
N VAL A 102 -3.74 3.76 -18.35
CA VAL A 102 -3.99 3.42 -16.96
C VAL A 102 -3.17 4.33 -16.05
N VAL A 103 -3.75 4.76 -14.93
CA VAL A 103 -3.02 5.47 -13.88
C VAL A 103 -3.09 4.65 -12.59
N PHE A 104 -1.93 4.29 -12.06
CA PHE A 104 -1.84 3.61 -10.76
C PHE A 104 -1.80 4.65 -9.65
N VAL A 105 -2.74 4.61 -8.71
CA VAL A 105 -2.81 5.51 -7.54
C VAL A 105 -2.73 4.71 -6.25
N GLY A 106 -2.49 5.38 -5.13
CA GLY A 106 -2.42 4.77 -3.79
C GLY A 106 -1.20 5.23 -2.99
N TYR A 107 -1.22 4.89 -1.70
CA TYR A 107 -0.20 5.30 -0.73
C TYR A 107 1.23 4.99 -1.18
N PRO A 108 2.24 5.80 -0.81
CA PRO A 108 3.63 5.34 -0.88
C PRO A 108 3.79 3.97 -0.18
N LYS A 109 4.75 3.16 -0.62
CA LYS A 109 4.99 1.79 -0.08
C LYS A 109 3.82 0.79 -0.25
N SER A 110 2.74 1.12 -0.99
CA SER A 110 1.69 0.15 -1.35
C SER A 110 2.12 -0.85 -2.44
N GLY A 111 3.24 -0.59 -3.13
CA GLY A 111 3.82 -1.48 -4.14
C GLY A 111 3.45 -1.15 -5.60
N LYS A 112 2.91 0.04 -5.88
CA LYS A 112 2.64 0.53 -7.26
C LYS A 112 3.77 0.27 -8.25
N SER A 113 4.99 0.72 -7.95
CA SER A 113 6.13 0.55 -8.85
C SER A 113 6.49 -0.93 -9.07
N SER A 114 6.33 -1.78 -8.05
CA SER A 114 6.52 -3.23 -8.16
C SER A 114 5.48 -3.87 -9.08
N ILE A 115 4.21 -3.44 -8.99
CA ILE A 115 3.13 -3.90 -9.88
C ILE A 115 3.41 -3.47 -11.33
N ILE A 116 3.77 -2.21 -11.54
CA ILE A 116 4.13 -1.69 -12.87
C ILE A 116 5.29 -2.49 -13.46
N ASN A 117 6.32 -2.79 -12.65
CA ASN A 117 7.46 -3.60 -13.09
C ASN A 117 7.08 -5.06 -13.37
N ALA A 118 6.21 -5.66 -12.58
CA ALA A 118 5.67 -7.00 -12.86
C ALA A 118 4.86 -7.03 -14.17
N LEU A 119 4.09 -5.98 -14.46
CA LEU A 119 3.31 -5.85 -15.69
C LEU A 119 4.17 -5.56 -16.94
N LYS A 120 5.25 -4.81 -16.79
CA LYS A 120 6.24 -4.54 -17.84
C LYS A 120 6.89 -5.83 -18.37
N GLY A 121 7.19 -6.78 -17.49
CA GLY A 121 7.97 -7.97 -17.83
C GLY A 121 9.43 -7.65 -18.22
N LYS A 122 10.19 -8.66 -18.65
CA LYS A 122 11.64 -8.55 -18.95
C LYS A 122 11.99 -7.72 -20.20
N HIS A 123 11.02 -7.38 -21.05
CA HIS A 123 11.24 -6.77 -22.36
C HIS A 123 10.49 -5.44 -22.58
N SER A 124 10.02 -4.76 -21.53
CA SER A 124 9.37 -3.47 -21.73
C SER A 124 10.39 -2.39 -22.07
N ALA A 125 10.30 -1.81 -23.27
CA ALA A 125 10.96 -0.55 -23.56
C ALA A 125 10.22 0.59 -22.86
N GLN A 126 10.95 1.56 -22.30
CA GLN A 126 10.37 2.86 -21.95
C GLN A 126 9.87 3.51 -23.25
N THR A 127 8.57 3.75 -23.36
CA THR A 127 7.96 4.12 -24.65
C THR A 127 7.83 5.61 -24.89
N SER A 128 7.90 6.43 -23.83
CA SER A 128 8.01 7.89 -23.96
C SER A 128 8.27 8.56 -22.62
N VAL A 129 9.10 9.60 -22.63
CA VAL A 129 8.90 10.75 -21.76
C VAL A 129 7.79 11.53 -22.45
N HIS A 130 6.53 11.37 -22.04
CA HIS A 130 5.55 12.37 -22.47
C HIS A 130 5.96 13.65 -21.76
N PRO A 131 6.37 14.71 -22.48
CA PRO A 131 6.89 15.91 -21.87
C PRO A 131 5.71 16.65 -21.22
N LEU A 132 5.47 16.36 -19.96
CA LEU A 132 5.06 17.41 -19.03
C LEU A 132 6.37 18.07 -18.62
N GLU A 133 6.91 18.94 -19.48
CA GLU A 133 7.99 19.83 -19.08
C GLU A 133 7.54 20.61 -17.85
N TYR A 134 8.32 20.54 -16.78
CA TYR A 134 8.90 21.66 -16.04
C TYR A 134 9.69 21.08 -14.85
N GLY A 135 10.99 21.35 -14.83
CA GLY A 135 11.86 21.52 -13.65
C GLY A 135 11.82 20.48 -12.52
N TYR A 136 12.96 19.82 -12.30
CA TYR A 136 13.40 19.22 -11.02
C TYR A 136 12.48 18.18 -10.34
N THR A 137 11.48 17.67 -11.03
CA THR A 137 10.56 16.65 -10.51
C THR A 137 10.99 15.29 -11.05
N LYS A 138 11.02 14.22 -10.23
CA LYS A 138 11.14 12.84 -10.74
C LYS A 138 10.09 12.69 -11.85
N SER A 139 10.54 12.59 -13.10
CA SER A 139 9.68 12.75 -14.26
C SER A 139 8.56 11.70 -14.24
N LEU A 140 7.31 12.13 -14.39
CA LEU A 140 6.20 11.21 -14.63
C LEU A 140 6.51 10.44 -15.92
N GLN A 141 6.50 9.10 -15.85
CA GLN A 141 6.91 8.24 -16.96
C GLN A 141 5.73 7.39 -17.44
N LEU A 142 5.56 7.31 -18.76
CA LEU A 142 4.56 6.46 -19.39
C LEU A 142 5.23 5.18 -19.90
N PHE A 143 4.71 4.04 -19.45
CA PHE A 143 5.24 2.73 -19.79
C PHE A 143 4.22 1.89 -20.55
N LYS A 144 4.65 1.23 -21.62
CA LYS A 144 3.85 0.20 -22.27
C LYS A 144 3.83 -1.06 -21.40
N ILE A 145 2.66 -1.39 -20.87
CA ILE A 145 2.49 -2.58 -20.03
C ILE A 145 1.85 -3.75 -20.79
N ASP A 146 1.18 -3.51 -21.92
CA ASP A 146 0.63 -4.52 -22.83
C ASP A 146 0.70 -4.04 -24.30
N LYS A 147 0.27 -4.84 -25.29
CA LYS A 147 0.27 -4.45 -26.72
C LYS A 147 -0.48 -3.14 -26.96
N LYS A 148 -1.61 -2.93 -26.27
CA LYS A 148 -2.50 -1.76 -26.40
C LYS A 148 -2.63 -0.91 -25.13
N ILE A 149 -2.02 -1.31 -24.01
CA ILE A 149 -2.22 -0.64 -22.72
C ILE A 149 -0.94 0.03 -22.25
N TYR A 150 -1.05 1.29 -21.85
CA TYR A 150 0.02 2.10 -21.28
C TYR A 150 -0.31 2.47 -19.83
N ALA A 151 0.70 2.60 -18.98
CA ALA A 151 0.55 2.94 -17.57
C ALA A 151 1.43 4.13 -17.20
N TRP A 152 0.85 5.09 -16.50
CA TRP A 152 1.61 6.15 -15.82
C TRP A 152 2.18 5.62 -14.50
N ASP A 153 3.49 5.79 -14.31
CA ASP A 153 4.11 5.64 -13.00
C ASP A 153 4.00 6.96 -12.24
N THR A 154 3.13 6.98 -11.23
CA THR A 154 2.91 8.15 -10.40
C THR A 154 3.60 7.97 -9.05
N PRO A 155 4.10 9.07 -8.45
CA PRO A 155 4.52 9.03 -7.05
C PRO A 155 3.35 8.58 -6.16
N GLY A 156 3.68 8.03 -4.98
CA GLY A 156 2.66 7.70 -3.99
C GLY A 156 1.87 8.93 -3.56
N VAL A 157 0.55 8.78 -3.51
CA VAL A 157 -0.34 9.87 -3.08
C VAL A 157 -0.74 9.60 -1.65
N ILE A 158 -0.56 10.61 -0.80
CA ILE A 158 -1.13 10.61 0.55
C ILE A 158 -2.48 11.29 0.47
N PRO A 159 -3.59 10.56 0.67
CA PRO A 159 -4.92 11.13 0.57
C PRO A 159 -5.23 12.03 1.79
N PRO A 160 -5.90 13.18 1.60
CA PRO A 160 -6.29 14.06 2.70
C PRO A 160 -7.23 13.39 3.71
N ASP A 161 -8.08 12.49 3.22
CA ASP A 161 -9.04 11.65 3.96
C ASP A 161 -8.40 10.38 4.55
N GLY A 162 -7.10 10.20 4.37
CA GLY A 162 -6.38 9.01 4.82
C GLY A 162 -6.25 8.86 6.34
N ASP A 163 -6.06 7.62 6.80
CA ASP A 163 -5.74 7.31 8.18
C ASP A 163 -4.44 8.00 8.65
N GLU A 164 -4.44 8.55 9.87
CA GLU A 164 -3.30 9.32 10.39
C GLU A 164 -2.03 8.48 10.53
N LEU A 165 -2.15 7.25 11.03
CA LEU A 165 -1.02 6.35 11.14
C LEU A 165 -0.47 6.03 9.75
N GLU A 166 -1.33 5.61 8.82
CA GLU A 166 -0.92 5.26 7.46
C GLU A 166 -0.23 6.44 6.74
N LYS A 167 -0.73 7.66 6.92
CA LYS A 167 -0.10 8.88 6.40
C LYS A 167 1.33 9.04 6.90
N ILE A 168 1.56 8.85 8.20
CA ILE A 168 2.88 9.02 8.83
C ILE A 168 3.83 7.90 8.38
N ILE A 169 3.44 6.63 8.57
CA ILE A 169 4.36 5.50 8.38
C ILE A 169 4.65 5.22 6.90
N ARG A 170 3.77 5.63 5.99
CA ARG A 170 3.99 5.49 4.54
C ARG A 170 4.56 6.75 3.90
N GLY A 171 4.17 7.93 4.37
CA GLY A 171 4.50 9.20 3.73
C GLY A 171 5.99 9.54 3.69
N SER A 172 6.74 9.10 4.70
CA SER A 172 8.16 9.42 4.85
C SER A 172 9.03 8.17 4.93
N ASN A 173 10.33 8.33 4.69
CA ASN A 173 11.29 7.31 5.09
C ASN A 173 11.23 7.16 6.62
N VAL A 174 11.12 5.92 7.11
CA VAL A 174 11.01 5.61 8.54
C VAL A 174 12.22 6.15 9.32
N ASP A 175 13.40 6.12 8.73
CA ASP A 175 14.62 6.61 9.38
C ASP A 175 14.62 8.13 9.60
N LEU A 176 13.84 8.87 8.79
CA LEU A 176 13.69 10.34 8.86
C LEU A 176 12.52 10.79 9.76
N LEU A 177 11.79 9.86 10.40
CA LEU A 177 10.77 10.24 11.36
C LEU A 177 11.41 10.88 12.60
N GLU A 178 10.98 12.10 12.93
CA GLU A 178 11.41 12.85 14.12
C GLU A 178 10.86 12.23 15.40
N ASP A 179 9.55 11.91 15.43
CA ASP A 179 8.90 11.16 16.52
C ASP A 179 8.37 9.82 15.98
N PRO A 180 9.19 8.75 15.99
CA PRO A 180 8.76 7.43 15.55
C PRO A 180 7.97 6.68 16.63
N VAL A 181 8.05 7.08 17.91
CA VAL A 181 7.50 6.33 19.03
C VAL A 181 5.98 6.36 18.99
N LYS A 182 5.38 7.55 18.89
CA LYS A 182 3.91 7.68 18.83
C LYS A 182 3.26 6.81 17.73
N PRO A 183 3.67 6.89 16.45
CA PRO A 183 3.09 6.03 15.41
C PRO A 183 3.40 4.54 15.65
N ALA A 184 4.56 4.18 16.19
CA ALA A 184 4.86 2.79 16.52
C ALA A 184 3.92 2.24 17.60
N LEU A 185 3.60 3.02 18.65
CA LEU A 185 2.67 2.58 19.69
C LEU A 185 1.26 2.34 19.15
N ILE A 186 0.77 3.23 18.27
CA ILE A 186 -0.54 3.05 17.61
C ILE A 186 -0.52 1.77 16.75
N LEU A 187 0.54 1.56 15.97
CA LEU A 187 0.72 0.36 15.15
C LEU A 187 0.77 -0.92 16.00
N ILE A 188 1.52 -0.89 17.11
CA ILE A 188 1.62 -2.01 18.04
C ILE A 188 0.24 -2.34 18.61
N ASN A 189 -0.53 -1.34 19.05
CA ASN A 189 -1.88 -1.56 19.57
C ASN A 189 -2.81 -2.19 18.53
N ARG A 190 -2.80 -1.71 17.27
CA ARG A 190 -3.55 -2.34 16.17
C ARG A 190 -3.18 -3.81 15.98
N ILE A 191 -1.89 -4.14 16.08
CA ILE A 191 -1.41 -5.51 15.95
C ILE A 191 -1.78 -6.35 17.18
N ILE A 192 -1.78 -5.78 18.39
CA ILE A 192 -2.21 -6.47 19.62
C ILE A 192 -3.70 -6.84 19.54
N GLU A 193 -4.55 -5.93 19.06
CA GLU A 193 -5.98 -6.17 18.84
C GLU A 193 -6.23 -7.33 17.87
N PHE A 194 -5.33 -7.54 16.90
CA PHE A 194 -5.35 -8.68 16.00
C PHE A 194 -4.76 -9.95 16.64
N SER A 195 -3.51 -9.88 17.09
CA SER A 195 -2.79 -10.97 17.76
C SER A 195 -1.47 -10.46 18.36
N LYS A 196 -1.40 -10.42 19.69
CA LYS A 196 -0.16 -10.15 20.45
C LYS A 196 0.96 -11.13 20.08
N GLU A 197 0.62 -12.39 19.82
CA GLU A 197 1.54 -13.47 19.47
C GLU A 197 2.32 -13.15 18.20
N SER A 198 1.77 -12.37 17.28
CA SER A 198 2.46 -11.94 16.05
C SER A 198 3.71 -11.12 16.37
N LEU A 199 3.66 -10.24 17.38
CA LEU A 199 4.82 -9.46 17.84
C LEU A 199 5.79 -10.31 18.66
N ILE A 200 5.27 -11.16 19.55
CA ILE A 200 6.09 -12.09 20.35
C ILE A 200 6.87 -13.04 19.42
N HIS A 201 6.24 -13.54 18.36
CA HIS A 201 6.88 -14.42 17.39
C HIS A 201 8.03 -13.73 16.65
N VAL A 202 7.89 -12.46 16.28
CA VAL A 202 8.94 -11.72 15.54
C VAL A 202 10.08 -11.33 16.47
N TYR A 203 9.77 -10.73 17.62
CA TYR A 203 10.79 -10.15 18.50
C TYR A 203 11.34 -11.13 19.54
N LYS A 204 10.64 -12.25 19.75
CA LYS A 204 10.97 -13.28 20.76
C LYS A 204 11.17 -12.66 22.14
N VAL A 205 10.24 -11.79 22.51
CA VAL A 205 10.14 -11.13 23.83
C VAL A 205 8.67 -11.09 24.22
N ASP A 206 8.37 -11.37 25.49
CA ASP A 206 7.04 -11.12 26.07
C ASP A 206 6.99 -9.69 26.63
N PHE A 207 5.81 -9.09 26.71
CA PHE A 207 5.60 -7.69 27.11
C PHE A 207 4.16 -7.50 27.58
N SER A 208 3.93 -6.55 28.48
CA SER A 208 2.59 -6.25 29.02
C SER A 208 1.93 -5.08 28.32
N ASN A 209 2.73 -4.17 27.75
CA ASN A 209 2.25 -2.99 27.05
C ASN A 209 3.20 -2.59 25.89
N PRO A 210 2.77 -1.73 24.96
CA PRO A 210 3.57 -1.34 23.80
C PRO A 210 4.92 -0.67 24.12
N TYR A 211 5.00 0.13 25.19
CA TYR A 211 6.26 0.78 25.59
C TYR A 211 7.28 -0.27 26.07
N GLU A 212 6.84 -1.21 26.89
CA GLU A 212 7.69 -2.31 27.38
C GLU A 212 8.22 -3.16 26.21
N LEU A 213 7.43 -3.37 25.16
CA LEU A 213 7.90 -4.04 23.95
C LEU A 213 9.07 -3.28 23.30
N LEU A 214 8.95 -1.96 23.15
CA LEU A 214 10.01 -1.13 22.57
C LEU A 214 11.30 -1.19 23.41
N GLU A 215 11.18 -1.09 24.73
CA GLU A 215 12.32 -1.19 25.65
C GLU A 215 13.01 -2.55 25.55
N LYS A 216 12.23 -3.64 25.57
CA LYS A 216 12.77 -5.00 25.47
C LYS A 216 13.45 -5.27 24.14
N ILE A 217 12.91 -4.74 23.03
CA ILE A 217 13.56 -4.81 21.72
C ILE A 217 14.88 -4.04 21.75
N ALA A 218 14.90 -2.82 22.29
CA ALA A 218 16.10 -2.01 22.37
C ALA A 218 17.20 -2.70 23.20
N ILE A 219 16.87 -3.19 24.39
CA ILE A 219 17.79 -3.93 25.27
C ILE A 219 18.35 -5.15 24.56
N LYS A 220 17.48 -5.99 23.98
CA LYS A 220 17.88 -7.22 23.28
C LYS A 220 18.80 -6.97 22.09
N ARG A 221 18.64 -5.82 21.43
CA ARG A 221 19.47 -5.41 20.28
C ARG A 221 20.73 -4.64 20.67
N GLY A 222 20.94 -4.35 21.97
CA GLY A 222 22.05 -3.54 22.44
C GLY A 222 21.92 -2.06 22.07
N TRP A 223 20.70 -1.57 21.90
CA TRP A 223 20.39 -0.22 21.46
C TRP A 223 20.17 0.69 22.67
N PHE A 224 21.14 1.58 22.91
CA PHE A 224 21.12 2.52 24.03
C PHE A 224 21.53 3.92 23.57
N TYR A 225 20.96 4.96 24.18
CA TYR A 225 21.42 6.33 23.96
C TYR A 225 22.82 6.49 24.54
N LYS A 226 23.72 7.12 23.77
CA LYS A 226 25.11 7.33 24.21
C LYS A 226 25.20 8.23 25.44
N SER A 227 24.30 9.20 25.55
CA SER A 227 24.23 10.21 26.60
C SER A 227 23.66 9.67 27.91
N THR A 228 22.45 9.10 27.89
CA THR A 228 21.73 8.67 29.11
C THR A 228 21.98 7.22 29.49
N LYS A 229 22.52 6.39 28.58
CA LYS A 229 22.62 4.93 28.70
C LYS A 229 21.26 4.21 28.84
N GLU A 230 20.15 4.90 28.59
CA GLU A 230 18.83 4.31 28.58
C GLU A 230 18.55 3.57 27.26
N PRO A 231 17.64 2.57 27.26
CA PRO A 231 17.23 1.88 26.04
C PRO A 231 16.73 2.85 24.98
N ASN A 232 17.24 2.72 23.75
CA ASN A 232 16.86 3.58 22.63
C ASN A 232 15.58 3.07 21.97
N ILE A 233 14.44 3.54 22.50
CA ILE A 233 13.12 3.16 22.02
C ILE A 233 12.79 3.74 20.64
N ASP A 234 13.42 4.84 20.20
CA ASP A 234 13.24 5.39 18.85
C ASP A 234 13.71 4.42 17.78
N MET A 235 14.87 3.79 17.99
CA MET A 235 15.38 2.76 17.07
C MET A 235 14.50 1.52 17.06
N ALA A 236 13.98 1.11 18.21
CA ALA A 236 13.00 0.03 18.30
C ALA A 236 11.69 0.37 17.55
N ALA A 237 11.18 1.59 17.71
CA ALA A 237 9.98 2.07 17.04
C ALA A 237 10.15 2.08 15.51
N LYS A 238 11.29 2.60 15.03
CA LYS A 238 11.67 2.56 13.61
C LYS A 238 11.81 1.13 13.09
N ALA A 239 12.36 0.22 13.91
CA ALA A 239 12.46 -1.20 13.55
C ALA A 239 11.08 -1.84 13.37
N ILE A 240 10.15 -1.64 14.30
CA ILE A 240 8.78 -2.16 14.19
C ILE A 240 8.07 -1.65 12.93
N ILE A 241 8.13 -0.35 12.66
CA ILE A 241 7.48 0.23 11.48
C ILE A 241 8.09 -0.35 10.19
N ARG A 242 9.42 -0.56 10.14
CA ARG A 242 10.09 -1.22 9.00
C ARG A 242 9.64 -2.68 8.86
N ASP A 243 9.67 -3.45 9.93
CA ASP A 243 9.31 -4.86 9.93
C ASP A 243 7.84 -5.06 9.53
N TYR A 244 6.95 -4.12 9.88
CA TYR A 244 5.58 -4.06 9.36
C TYR A 244 5.57 -3.83 7.84
N HIS A 245 6.30 -2.85 7.30
CA HIS A 245 6.31 -2.60 5.86
C HIS A 245 6.90 -3.75 5.04
N GLU A 246 7.89 -4.44 5.61
CA GLU A 246 8.58 -5.62 5.06
C GLU A 246 7.76 -6.91 5.20
N GLY A 247 6.62 -6.88 5.89
CA GLY A 247 5.74 -8.04 6.03
C GLY A 247 6.26 -9.11 6.99
N LYS A 248 7.17 -8.77 7.90
CA LYS A 248 7.67 -9.71 8.91
C LYS A 248 6.68 -9.97 10.03
N ILE A 249 5.82 -8.99 10.30
CA ILE A 249 4.79 -9.08 11.33
C ILE A 249 3.48 -9.52 10.66
N ALA A 250 2.98 -10.70 11.04
CA ALA A 250 1.69 -11.19 10.58
C ALA A 250 0.58 -10.28 11.10
N TYR A 251 -0.23 -9.74 10.19
CA TYR A 251 -1.30 -8.82 10.51
C TYR A 251 -2.21 -8.62 9.31
N TYR A 252 -3.53 -8.67 9.52
CA TYR A 252 -4.54 -8.31 8.52
C TYR A 252 -5.88 -8.00 9.18
N THR A 253 -6.76 -7.35 8.43
CA THR A 253 -8.15 -7.02 8.79
C THR A 253 -9.13 -7.81 7.93
N LEU A 254 -10.35 -7.99 8.44
CA LEU A 254 -11.45 -8.60 7.70
C LEU A 254 -12.32 -7.52 7.05
N PRO A 255 -13.05 -7.82 5.96
CA PRO A 255 -14.05 -6.90 5.44
C PRO A 255 -15.17 -6.63 6.47
N PRO A 256 -15.79 -5.43 6.44
CA PRO A 256 -16.88 -5.06 7.34
C PRO A 256 -18.04 -6.07 7.41
N SER A 257 -18.33 -6.76 6.30
CA SER A 257 -19.39 -7.78 6.25
C SER A 257 -19.15 -8.98 7.17
N LEU A 258 -17.91 -9.24 7.59
CA LEU A 258 -17.56 -10.35 8.49
C LEU A 258 -17.49 -9.95 9.96
N TYR A 259 -17.67 -8.67 10.29
CA TYR A 259 -17.80 -8.20 11.68
C TYR A 259 -19.27 -8.01 12.09
N ARG A 260 -20.21 -8.24 11.18
CA ARG A 260 -21.63 -8.26 11.49
C ARG A 260 -21.91 -9.62 12.14
N ASP A 261 -21.88 -9.66 13.46
CA ASP A 261 -22.51 -10.73 14.22
C ASP A 261 -24.02 -10.69 13.96
N ASP A 262 -24.63 -11.84 13.70
CA ASP A 262 -26.09 -12.04 13.82
C ASP A 262 -26.55 -11.82 15.27
#